data_AF-A0A7R7VM31-F1
#
_entry.id   AF-A0A7R7VM31-F1
#
_cell.length_a   1.000
_cell.length_b   1.000
_cell.length_c   1.000
_cell.angle_alpha   90.00
_cell.angle_beta   90.00
_cell.angle_gamma   90.00
#
_symmetry.space_group_name_H-M   'P 1'
#
loop_
_entity.id
_entity.type
_entity.pdbx_description
1 polymer ?
#
loop_
_entity_poly.entity_id
_entity_poly.type
_entity_poly.pdbx_seq_one_letter_code
_entity_poly.pdbx_strand_id
1 'polypeptide(L)'
;MRPRSRNDFAIAIICALPLEADAVEALFDETYDRLGKHYGKQPGDANAYINGRIGKHHAVLCYLPGMGKGSAASVASSLRVSYTGIQLALVVGICGGAPPLPKYDEIFLGDIIISDTVMEYDFGRQYPGGFQRKTGVKDTLGRPDREIRIFLKSLQAYNTRVEFQDQVLQLLIFTSIMERLFLSSAAAWGVMYRIVFAKMPWKKIAKILDVTMIK
;
A
#
# COMPACT_ATOMS: atom_id res chain seq x y z
N MET A 1 -6.84 12.60 19.26
CA MET A 1 -7.73 11.89 20.20
C MET A 1 -8.05 10.53 19.60
N ARG A 2 -8.14 9.47 20.39
CA ARG A 2 -8.45 8.12 19.89
C ARG A 2 -9.88 8.04 19.31
N PRO A 3 -10.10 7.38 18.16
CA PRO A 3 -11.42 7.11 17.58
C PRO A 3 -12.40 6.45 18.55
N ARG A 4 -13.66 6.89 18.54
CA ARG A 4 -14.72 6.30 19.37
C ARG A 4 -15.32 5.06 18.73
N SER A 5 -15.34 5.01 17.40
CA SER A 5 -15.90 3.91 16.64
C SER A 5 -15.12 3.65 15.34
N ARG A 6 -15.44 2.54 14.66
CA ARG A 6 -14.90 2.19 13.34
C ARG A 6 -15.23 3.23 12.26
N ASN A 7 -16.29 4.01 12.46
CA ASN A 7 -16.73 5.02 11.48
C ASN A 7 -15.84 6.27 11.49
N ASP A 8 -14.96 6.41 12.49
CA ASP A 8 -14.05 7.57 12.60
C ASP A 8 -12.71 7.33 11.88
N PHE A 9 -12.54 6.16 11.24
CA PHE A 9 -11.39 5.84 10.39
C PHE A 9 -11.71 6.22 8.96
N ALA A 10 -10.91 7.12 8.38
CA ALA A 10 -11.12 7.61 7.02
C ALA A 10 -10.17 6.97 6.00
N ILE A 11 -9.04 6.40 6.45
CA ILE A 11 -8.00 5.84 5.60
C ILE A 11 -7.86 4.35 5.88
N ALA A 12 -7.82 3.55 4.83
CA ALA A 12 -7.41 2.15 4.89
C ALA A 12 -6.10 1.96 4.14
N ILE A 13 -5.24 1.11 4.66
CA ILE A 13 -4.00 0.69 4.03
C ILE A 13 -4.04 -0.84 3.93
N ILE A 14 -3.83 -1.37 2.73
CA ILE A 14 -3.94 -2.78 2.40
C ILE A 14 -2.59 -3.24 1.88
N CYS A 15 -1.99 -4.20 2.56
CA CYS A 15 -0.69 -4.75 2.21
C CYS A 15 -0.80 -6.23 1.83
N ALA A 16 -0.07 -6.63 0.78
CA ALA A 16 -0.10 -8.00 0.28
C ALA A 16 0.82 -8.93 1.08
N LEU A 17 1.93 -8.39 1.60
CA LEU A 17 2.94 -9.12 2.35
C LEU A 17 3.05 -8.62 3.79
N PRO A 18 3.36 -9.50 4.76
CA PRO A 18 3.59 -9.09 6.14
C PRO A 18 4.68 -8.03 6.29
N LEU A 19 5.78 -8.13 5.54
CA LEU A 19 6.87 -7.15 5.58
C LEU A 19 6.44 -5.74 5.14
N GLU A 20 5.46 -5.65 4.23
CA GLU A 20 4.92 -4.35 3.77
C GLU A 20 4.06 -3.74 4.87
N ALA A 21 3.23 -4.57 5.51
CA ALA A 21 2.40 -4.15 6.63
C ALA A 21 3.24 -3.76 7.85
N ASP A 22 4.32 -4.49 8.15
CA ASP A 22 5.24 -4.15 9.24
C ASP A 22 5.88 -2.77 8.99
N ALA A 23 6.27 -2.47 7.75
CA ALA A 23 6.78 -1.16 7.37
C ALA A 23 5.73 -0.05 7.51
N VAL A 24 4.47 -0.32 7.16
CA VAL A 24 3.36 0.63 7.34
C VAL A 24 3.03 0.83 8.83
N GLU A 25 2.97 -0.23 9.62
CA GLU A 25 2.70 -0.14 11.06
C GLU A 25 3.82 0.62 11.78
N ALA A 26 5.07 0.48 11.34
CA ALA A 26 6.19 1.27 11.87
C ALA A 26 6.05 2.78 11.63
N LEU A 27 5.21 3.20 10.66
CA LEU A 27 4.88 4.61 10.42
C LEU A 27 3.71 5.12 11.29
N PHE A 28 3.08 4.26 12.09
CA PHE A 28 2.02 4.70 13.00
C PHE A 28 2.64 5.47 14.18
N ASP A 29 2.16 6.69 14.41
CA ASP A 29 2.49 7.46 15.62
C ASP A 29 1.94 6.77 16.87
N GLU A 30 0.83 6.06 16.71
CA GLU A 30 0.08 5.44 17.79
C GLU A 30 -0.75 4.26 17.26
N THR A 31 -0.62 3.11 17.90
CA THR A 31 -1.46 1.92 17.64
C THR A 31 -2.59 1.85 18.67
N TYR A 32 -3.83 1.90 18.19
CA TYR A 32 -5.04 1.88 19.01
C TYR A 32 -5.50 0.47 19.34
N ASP A 33 -5.58 -0.38 18.31
CA ASP A 33 -6.13 -1.73 18.43
C ASP A 33 -5.40 -2.68 17.49
N ARG A 34 -5.30 -3.93 17.90
CA ARG A 34 -4.64 -4.99 17.14
C ARG A 34 -5.53 -6.21 17.10
N LEU A 35 -5.77 -6.71 15.90
CA LEU A 35 -6.60 -7.89 15.64
C LEU A 35 -8.06 -7.72 16.09
N GLY A 36 -8.56 -6.48 16.10
CA GLY A 36 -9.97 -6.17 16.39
C GLY A 36 -10.41 -6.44 17.82
N LYS A 37 -9.52 -6.30 18.81
CA LYS A 37 -9.85 -6.53 20.24
C LYS A 37 -10.77 -5.44 20.80
N HIS A 38 -10.66 -4.22 20.30
CA HIS A 38 -11.42 -3.07 20.79
C HIS A 38 -12.50 -2.62 19.80
N TYR A 39 -12.15 -2.45 18.53
CA TYR A 39 -13.09 -1.94 17.53
C TYR A 39 -13.94 -3.05 16.89
N GLY A 40 -13.47 -4.29 16.97
CA GLY A 40 -14.15 -5.45 16.38
C GLY A 40 -14.28 -5.35 14.86
N LYS A 41 -15.23 -6.12 14.32
CA LYS A 41 -15.59 -6.15 12.89
C LYS A 41 -17.03 -6.62 12.73
N GLN A 42 -17.63 -6.40 11.56
CA GLN A 42 -18.99 -6.89 11.28
C GLN A 42 -19.01 -8.42 11.19
N PRO A 43 -20.13 -9.09 11.52
CA PRO A 43 -20.31 -10.52 11.26
C PRO A 43 -20.05 -10.85 9.79
N GLY A 44 -19.30 -11.92 9.54
CA GLY A 44 -18.91 -12.33 8.18
C GLY A 44 -17.65 -11.67 7.64
N ASP A 45 -17.11 -10.64 8.31
CA ASP A 45 -15.81 -10.09 7.96
C ASP A 45 -14.68 -10.99 8.49
N ALA A 46 -13.93 -11.60 7.57
CA ALA A 46 -12.81 -12.50 7.89
C ALA A 46 -11.48 -11.76 8.09
N ASN A 47 -11.40 -10.46 7.83
CA ASN A 47 -10.15 -9.69 7.87
C ASN A 47 -9.58 -9.55 9.29
N ALA A 48 -8.28 -9.31 9.37
CA ALA A 48 -7.59 -8.84 10.56
C ALA A 48 -7.17 -7.38 10.36
N TYR A 49 -7.38 -6.57 11.40
CA TYR A 49 -7.14 -5.13 11.36
C TYR A 49 -6.14 -4.70 12.43
N ILE A 50 -5.31 -3.74 12.07
CA ILE A 50 -4.55 -2.92 13.01
C ILE A 50 -5.03 -1.48 12.85
N ASN A 51 -5.46 -0.87 13.94
CA ASN A 51 -5.97 0.49 13.95
C ASN A 51 -4.94 1.40 14.58
N GLY A 52 -4.69 2.54 13.95
CA GLY A 52 -3.76 3.51 14.50
C GLY A 52 -3.91 4.89 13.90
N ARG A 53 -2.86 5.69 14.06
CA ARG A 53 -2.82 7.07 13.57
C ARG A 53 -1.48 7.35 12.90
N ILE A 54 -1.55 8.02 11.75
CA ILE A 54 -0.41 8.60 11.05
C ILE A 54 -0.67 10.10 10.94
N GLY A 55 0.15 10.91 11.60
CA GLY A 55 -0.05 12.34 11.76
C GLY A 55 -1.43 12.65 12.34
N LYS A 56 -2.25 13.36 11.56
CA LYS A 56 -3.62 13.74 11.94
C LYS A 56 -4.69 12.74 11.49
N HIS A 57 -4.31 11.65 10.83
CA HIS A 57 -5.25 10.74 10.17
C HIS A 57 -5.36 9.42 10.94
N HIS A 58 -6.60 8.98 11.16
CA HIS A 58 -6.89 7.65 11.70
C HIS A 58 -6.94 6.64 10.55
N ALA A 59 -6.09 5.63 10.65
CA ALA A 59 -5.88 4.64 9.61
C ALA A 59 -6.17 3.22 10.12
N VAL A 60 -6.65 2.37 9.22
CA VAL A 60 -6.79 0.93 9.43
C VAL A 60 -5.88 0.18 8.46
N LEU A 61 -4.95 -0.61 8.99
CA LEU A 61 -4.07 -1.47 8.24
C LEU A 61 -4.68 -2.88 8.13
N CYS A 62 -4.69 -3.42 6.93
CA CYS A 62 -5.25 -4.72 6.57
C CYS A 62 -4.19 -5.58 5.87
N TYR A 63 -4.25 -6.88 6.14
CA TYR A 63 -3.43 -7.88 5.46
C TYR A 63 -4.26 -8.62 4.41
N LEU A 64 -3.65 -8.94 3.27
CA LEU A 64 -4.22 -9.93 2.37
C LEU A 64 -3.94 -11.35 2.90
N PRO A 65 -4.91 -12.29 2.83
CA PRO A 65 -4.64 -13.71 3.11
C PRO A 65 -3.71 -14.37 2.07
N GLY A 66 -3.48 -13.72 0.94
CA GLY A 66 -2.52 -14.13 -0.08
C GLY A 66 -2.42 -13.06 -1.17
N MET A 67 -1.36 -13.08 -1.97
CA MET A 67 -1.20 -12.13 -3.07
C MET A 67 -2.30 -12.28 -4.14
N GLY A 68 -2.64 -11.18 -4.80
CA GLY A 68 -3.46 -11.17 -6.01
C GLY A 68 -4.79 -10.41 -5.88
N LYS A 69 -5.33 -10.02 -7.04
CA LYS A 69 -6.51 -9.14 -7.16
C LYS A 69 -7.78 -9.69 -6.49
N GLY A 70 -8.02 -11.00 -6.54
CA GLY A 70 -9.19 -11.61 -5.87
C GLY A 70 -9.13 -11.49 -4.34
N SER A 71 -7.94 -11.65 -3.77
CA SER A 71 -7.71 -11.47 -2.33
C SER A 71 -7.90 -10.01 -1.92
N ALA A 72 -7.30 -9.09 -2.69
CA ALA A 72 -7.45 -7.65 -2.47
C ALA A 72 -8.91 -7.21 -2.53
N ALA A 73 -9.67 -7.66 -3.52
CA ALA A 73 -11.10 -7.35 -3.66
C ALA A 73 -11.92 -7.89 -2.48
N SER A 74 -11.64 -9.11 -2.02
CA SER A 74 -12.33 -9.72 -0.87
C SER A 74 -12.08 -8.93 0.43
N VAL A 75 -10.81 -8.58 0.68
CA VAL A 75 -10.43 -7.77 1.84
C VAL A 75 -11.08 -6.39 1.78
N ALA A 76 -10.98 -5.69 0.65
CA ALA A 76 -11.57 -4.36 0.47
C ALA A 76 -13.10 -4.37 0.64
N SER A 77 -13.79 -5.38 0.10
CA SER A 77 -15.23 -5.53 0.25
C SER A 77 -15.64 -5.71 1.71
N SER A 78 -14.98 -6.60 2.44
CA SER A 78 -15.27 -6.86 3.86
C SER A 78 -14.93 -5.65 4.74
N LEU A 79 -13.81 -4.98 4.44
CA LEU A 79 -13.40 -3.73 5.08
C LEU A 79 -14.45 -2.65 4.94
N ARG A 80 -15.01 -2.45 3.74
CA ARG A 80 -16.03 -1.43 3.48
C ARG A 80 -17.30 -1.65 4.31
N VAL A 81 -17.65 -2.91 4.57
CA VAL A 81 -18.79 -3.26 5.44
C VAL A 81 -18.46 -2.99 6.91
N SER A 82 -17.23 -3.25 7.34
CA SER A 82 -16.81 -3.06 8.73
C SER A 82 -16.46 -1.61 9.10
N TYR A 83 -15.88 -0.85 8.20
CA TYR A 83 -15.40 0.50 8.41
C TYR A 83 -16.09 1.41 7.42
N THR A 84 -17.33 1.79 7.73
CA THR A 84 -18.18 2.55 6.82
C THR A 84 -17.73 4.01 6.64
N GLY A 85 -16.84 4.48 7.51
CA GLY A 85 -16.24 5.82 7.44
C GLY A 85 -15.06 5.95 6.47
N ILE A 86 -14.60 4.84 5.87
CA ILE A 86 -13.46 4.87 4.95
C ILE A 86 -13.81 5.67 3.71
N GLN A 87 -12.98 6.68 3.44
CA GLN A 87 -13.07 7.55 2.27
C GLN A 87 -11.96 7.24 1.26
N LEU A 88 -10.84 6.69 1.74
CA LEU A 88 -9.67 6.38 0.95
C LEU A 88 -9.09 5.03 1.32
N ALA A 89 -8.93 4.13 0.35
CA ALA A 89 -8.16 2.90 0.52
C ALA A 89 -6.90 2.92 -0.35
N LEU A 90 -5.76 2.70 0.30
CA LEU A 90 -4.43 2.62 -0.30
C LEU A 90 -3.99 1.16 -0.32
N VAL A 91 -3.65 0.64 -1.49
CA VAL A 91 -2.87 -0.59 -1.61
C VAL A 91 -1.41 -0.16 -1.59
N VAL A 92 -0.67 -0.63 -0.61
CA VAL A 92 0.75 -0.28 -0.42
C VAL A 92 1.56 -1.55 -0.42
N GLY A 93 2.54 -1.64 -1.30
CA GLY A 93 3.40 -2.81 -1.36
C GLY A 93 4.58 -2.65 -2.28
N ILE A 94 5.44 -3.68 -2.31
CA ILE A 94 6.55 -3.77 -3.24
C ILE A 94 6.08 -4.28 -4.60
N CYS A 95 6.51 -3.64 -5.69
CA CYS A 95 6.20 -4.08 -7.04
C CYS A 95 7.44 -4.11 -7.95
N GLY A 96 7.30 -4.82 -9.08
CA GLY A 96 8.34 -4.93 -10.10
C GLY A 96 8.19 -3.84 -11.16
N GLY A 97 9.31 -3.29 -11.60
CA GLY A 97 9.36 -2.31 -12.69
C GLY A 97 9.52 -2.98 -14.05
N ALA A 98 8.69 -2.61 -15.01
CA ALA A 98 8.94 -2.90 -16.42
C ALA A 98 9.65 -1.70 -17.07
N PRO A 99 10.58 -1.92 -18.01
CA PRO A 99 11.21 -0.83 -18.74
C PRO A 99 10.14 0.08 -19.37
N PRO A 100 10.24 1.40 -19.19
CA PRO A 100 9.27 2.33 -19.75
C PRO A 100 9.31 2.30 -21.28
N LEU A 101 8.18 2.63 -21.91
CA LEU A 101 8.19 3.03 -23.31
C LEU A 101 9.06 4.31 -23.45
N PRO A 102 9.62 4.63 -24.63
CA PRO A 102 10.53 5.78 -24.83
C PRO A 102 9.99 7.16 -24.42
N LYS A 103 8.71 7.25 -24.10
CA LYS A 103 8.00 8.48 -23.72
C LYS A 103 7.88 8.65 -22.20
N TYR A 104 8.27 7.66 -21.39
CA TYR A 104 8.16 7.72 -19.94
C TYR A 104 9.55 7.74 -19.30
N ASP A 105 9.62 8.33 -18.11
CA ASP A 105 10.84 8.41 -17.31
C ASP A 105 11.34 7.00 -16.95
N GLU A 106 12.67 6.87 -16.84
CA GLU A 106 13.32 5.66 -16.35
C GLU A 106 12.89 5.37 -14.91
N ILE A 107 12.58 4.10 -14.64
CA ILE A 107 12.20 3.62 -13.30
C ILE A 107 13.37 2.82 -12.74
N PHE A 108 13.84 3.20 -11.57
CA PHE A 108 14.95 2.58 -10.86
C PHE A 108 14.50 1.84 -9.60
N LEU A 109 15.32 0.89 -9.17
CA LEU A 109 15.16 0.23 -7.88
C LEU A 109 15.26 1.27 -6.75
N GLY A 110 14.24 1.32 -5.90
CA GLY A 110 14.16 2.27 -4.79
C GLY A 110 13.21 3.43 -5.07
N ASP A 111 12.72 3.58 -6.29
CA ASP A 111 11.72 4.58 -6.62
C ASP A 111 10.39 4.29 -5.91
N ILE A 112 9.76 5.35 -5.42
CA ILE A 112 8.39 5.30 -4.89
C ILE A 112 7.46 5.75 -5.99
N ILE A 113 6.50 4.90 -6.34
CA ILE A 113 5.57 5.14 -7.43
C ILE A 113 4.18 5.33 -6.84
N ILE A 114 3.60 6.51 -7.11
CA ILE A 114 2.21 6.81 -6.80
C ILE A 114 1.43 6.68 -8.09
N SER A 115 0.61 5.64 -8.17
CA SER A 115 -0.14 5.35 -9.39
C SER A 115 -1.35 6.27 -9.52
N ASP A 116 -1.55 6.83 -10.72
CA ASP A 116 -2.77 7.58 -11.05
C ASP A 116 -3.86 6.71 -11.68
N THR A 117 -3.50 5.52 -12.14
CA THR A 117 -4.36 4.62 -12.91
C THR A 117 -3.91 3.17 -12.74
N VAL A 118 -4.86 2.28 -12.46
CA VAL A 118 -4.61 0.84 -12.41
C VAL A 118 -5.14 0.19 -13.67
N MET A 119 -4.33 -0.66 -14.30
CA MET A 119 -4.72 -1.40 -15.50
C MET A 119 -4.50 -2.90 -15.29
N GLU A 120 -5.58 -3.67 -15.41
CA GLU A 120 -5.50 -5.12 -15.41
C GLU A 120 -5.01 -5.62 -16.77
N TYR A 121 -3.71 -5.94 -16.85
CA TYR A 121 -3.08 -6.37 -18.10
C TYR A 121 -3.50 -7.78 -18.52
N ASP A 122 -3.89 -8.63 -17.56
CA ASP A 122 -4.26 -10.03 -17.75
C ASP A 122 -5.77 -10.27 -17.83
N PHE A 123 -6.58 -9.19 -17.82
CA PHE A 123 -8.01 -9.30 -18.03
C PHE A 123 -8.34 -9.34 -19.53
N GLY A 124 -8.56 -10.54 -20.06
CA GLY A 124 -8.72 -10.74 -21.49
C GLY A 124 -9.13 -12.16 -21.86
N ARG A 125 -9.04 -12.48 -23.15
CA ARG A 125 -9.31 -13.81 -23.69
C ARG A 125 -8.17 -14.26 -24.58
N GLN A 126 -7.82 -15.55 -24.46
CA GLN A 126 -6.88 -16.19 -25.37
C GLN A 126 -7.62 -16.59 -26.65
N TYR A 127 -7.14 -16.10 -27.79
CA TYR A 127 -7.59 -16.49 -29.13
C TYR A 127 -6.45 -17.21 -29.87
N PRO A 128 -6.73 -17.89 -31.01
CA PRO A 128 -5.67 -18.49 -31.83
C PRO A 128 -4.56 -17.50 -32.25
N GLY A 129 -4.90 -16.21 -32.40
CA GLY A 129 -3.95 -15.12 -32.70
C GLY A 129 -3.27 -14.49 -31.48
N GLY A 130 -3.43 -15.07 -30.29
CA GLY A 130 -2.82 -14.59 -29.05
C GLY A 130 -3.81 -14.05 -28.02
N PHE A 131 -3.27 -13.59 -26.90
CA PHE A 131 -4.05 -12.99 -25.82
C PHE A 131 -4.53 -11.60 -26.23
N GLN A 132 -5.84 -11.37 -26.14
CA GLN A 132 -6.43 -10.06 -26.35
C GLN A 132 -6.99 -9.54 -25.03
N ARG A 133 -6.39 -8.47 -24.53
CA ARG A 133 -6.86 -7.76 -23.35
C ARG A 133 -8.19 -7.07 -23.64
N LYS A 134 -9.11 -7.13 -22.69
CA LYS A 134 -10.35 -6.37 -22.75
C LYS A 134 -10.08 -4.90 -22.42
N THR A 135 -10.57 -4.02 -23.29
CA THR A 135 -10.34 -2.57 -23.19
C THR A 135 -11.65 -1.76 -23.22
N GLY A 136 -12.80 -2.44 -23.26
CA GLY A 136 -14.09 -1.78 -23.24
C GLY A 136 -14.32 -1.01 -21.94
N VAL A 137 -15.17 0.01 -21.96
CA VAL A 137 -15.48 0.86 -20.80
C VAL A 137 -15.98 0.04 -19.60
N LYS A 138 -16.68 -1.07 -19.85
CA LYS A 138 -17.18 -1.99 -18.81
C LYS A 138 -16.09 -2.94 -18.27
N ASP A 139 -14.96 -3.04 -18.95
CA ASP A 139 -13.85 -3.94 -18.64
C ASP A 139 -12.63 -3.19 -18.06
N THR A 140 -12.73 -1.86 -17.93
CA THR A 140 -11.68 -1.01 -17.32
C THR A 140 -12.08 -0.57 -15.93
N LEU A 141 -11.10 -0.49 -15.03
CA LEU A 141 -11.29 0.08 -13.71
C LEU A 141 -11.74 1.54 -13.82
N GLY A 142 -12.66 1.92 -12.92
CA GLY A 142 -13.16 3.29 -12.84
C GLY A 142 -12.04 4.27 -12.50
N ARG A 143 -12.17 5.51 -12.95
CA ARG A 143 -11.26 6.58 -12.52
C ARG A 143 -11.42 6.82 -11.02
N PRO A 144 -10.33 7.14 -10.30
CA PRO A 144 -10.44 7.67 -8.93
C PRO A 144 -11.36 8.89 -8.88
N ASP A 145 -11.90 9.24 -7.72
CA ASP A 145 -12.78 10.40 -7.60
C ASP A 145 -12.07 11.74 -7.88
N ARG A 146 -12.86 12.82 -7.89
CA ARG A 146 -12.35 14.15 -8.25
C ARG A 146 -11.28 14.65 -7.26
N GLU A 147 -11.45 14.40 -5.97
CA GLU A 147 -10.53 14.89 -4.94
C GLU A 147 -9.16 14.23 -5.10
N ILE A 148 -9.16 12.90 -5.25
CA ILE A 148 -7.96 12.12 -5.54
C ILE A 148 -7.28 12.61 -6.81
N ARG A 149 -8.02 12.79 -7.90
CA ARG A 149 -7.42 13.22 -9.17
C ARG A 149 -6.82 14.62 -9.09
N ILE A 150 -7.46 15.54 -8.37
CA ILE A 150 -6.91 16.89 -8.14
C ILE A 150 -5.64 16.79 -7.31
N PHE A 151 -5.63 15.98 -6.26
CA PHE A 151 -4.45 15.75 -5.43
C PHE A 151 -3.29 15.17 -6.26
N LEU A 152 -3.51 14.10 -7.02
CA LEU A 152 -2.51 13.51 -7.92
C LEU A 152 -2.00 14.53 -8.95
N LYS A 153 -2.89 15.36 -9.49
CA LYS A 153 -2.50 16.42 -10.43
C LYS A 153 -1.63 17.48 -9.75
N SER A 154 -1.91 17.81 -8.49
CA SER A 154 -1.09 18.74 -7.70
C SER A 154 0.31 18.19 -7.45
N LEU A 155 0.47 16.87 -7.23
CA LEU A 155 1.78 16.22 -7.09
C LEU A 155 2.64 16.32 -8.36
N GLN A 156 2.06 16.64 -9.51
CA GLN A 156 2.79 16.88 -10.75
C GLN A 156 3.32 18.33 -10.85
N ALA A 157 2.80 19.25 -10.03
CA ALA A 157 3.30 20.62 -9.98
C ALA A 157 4.65 20.66 -9.26
N TYR A 158 5.62 21.42 -9.80
CA TYR A 158 7.00 21.41 -9.33
C TYR A 158 7.16 21.64 -7.81
N ASN A 159 6.59 22.72 -7.27
CA ASN A 159 6.74 23.04 -5.84
C ASN A 159 6.14 21.95 -4.94
N THR A 160 4.93 21.48 -5.26
CA THR A 160 4.26 20.42 -4.50
C THR A 160 5.03 19.10 -4.59
N ARG A 161 5.60 18.77 -5.75
CA ARG A 161 6.43 17.57 -5.94
C ARG A 161 7.67 17.62 -5.07
N VAL A 162 8.40 18.74 -5.07
CA VAL A 162 9.63 18.92 -4.28
C VAL A 162 9.32 18.82 -2.79
N GLU A 163 8.29 19.53 -2.31
CA GLU A 163 7.89 19.49 -0.90
C GLU A 163 7.49 18.07 -0.47
N PHE A 164 6.75 17.36 -1.31
CA PHE A 164 6.36 15.97 -1.06
C PHE A 164 7.59 15.03 -1.03
N GLN A 165 8.52 15.18 -1.97
CA GLN A 165 9.75 14.39 -2.02
C GLN A 165 10.60 14.59 -0.77
N ASP A 166 10.74 15.83 -0.30
CA ASP A 166 11.47 16.14 0.94
C ASP A 166 10.81 15.47 2.16
N GLN A 167 9.48 15.54 2.27
CA GLN A 167 8.74 14.88 3.35
C GLN A 167 8.92 13.35 3.32
N VAL A 168 8.81 12.74 2.14
CA VAL A 168 9.03 11.30 1.97
C VAL A 168 10.46 10.91 2.34
N LEU A 169 11.46 11.70 1.92
CA LEU A 169 12.86 11.43 2.23
C LEU A 169 13.13 11.47 3.74
N GLN A 170 12.55 12.42 4.46
CA GLN A 170 12.66 12.49 5.92
C GLN A 170 12.08 11.25 6.61
N LEU A 171 10.92 10.76 6.14
CA LEU A 171 10.30 9.53 6.66
C LEU A 171 11.16 8.29 6.39
N LEU A 172 11.73 8.18 5.19
CA LEU A 172 12.60 7.06 4.81
C LEU A 172 13.91 7.03 5.62
N ILE A 173 14.48 8.20 5.92
CA ILE A 173 15.65 8.31 6.78
C ILE A 173 15.29 7.86 8.20
N PHE A 174 14.15 8.32 8.72
CA PHE A 174 13.68 7.94 10.04
C PHE A 174 13.47 6.42 10.17
N THR A 175 12.77 5.79 9.23
CA THR A 175 12.56 4.32 9.25
C THR A 175 13.86 3.54 9.10
N SER A 176 14.76 3.99 8.21
CA SER A 176 16.09 3.36 8.04
C SER A 176 16.94 3.43 9.32
N ILE A 177 16.83 4.50 10.10
CA ILE A 177 17.49 4.65 11.40
C ILE A 177 16.83 3.71 12.43
N MET A 178 15.50 3.65 12.46
CA MET A 178 14.76 2.78 13.38
C MET A 178 15.06 1.29 13.13
N GLU A 179 15.15 0.85 11.87
CA GLU A 179 15.56 -0.51 11.52
C GLU A 179 16.97 -0.84 12.05
N ARG A 180 17.93 0.08 11.91
CA ARG A 180 19.29 -0.09 12.44
C ARG A 180 19.32 -0.16 13.97
N LEU A 181 18.51 0.63 14.66
CA LEU A 181 18.42 0.62 16.12
C LEU A 181 17.74 -0.66 16.63
N PHE A 182 16.66 -1.13 15.98
CA PHE A 182 16.02 -2.40 16.31
C PHE A 182 16.96 -3.61 16.13
N LEU A 183 17.75 -3.63 15.05
CA LEU A 183 18.75 -4.68 14.79
C LEU A 183 19.83 -4.74 15.88
N SER A 184 20.13 -3.63 16.55
CA SER A 184 21.12 -3.60 17.64
C SER A 184 20.61 -4.17 18.98
N SER A 185 19.28 -4.16 19.20
CA SER A 185 18.65 -4.66 20.43
C SER A 185 18.16 -6.12 20.32
N ALA A 186 17.98 -6.66 19.12
CA ALA A 186 17.40 -7.99 18.89
C ALA A 186 18.40 -9.16 18.97
N ALA A 187 19.67 -8.92 19.31
CA ALA A 187 20.70 -9.95 19.38
C ALA A 187 20.50 -11.00 20.51
N ALA A 188 19.49 -10.86 21.37
CA ALA A 188 19.26 -11.72 22.54
C ALA A 188 18.20 -12.82 22.37
N TRP A 189 17.47 -12.87 21.23
CA TRP A 189 16.50 -13.93 20.97
C TRP A 189 16.75 -14.54 19.59
N GLY A 190 17.10 -15.82 19.57
CA GLY A 190 17.45 -16.59 18.36
C GLY A 190 16.27 -16.88 17.44
N VAL A 191 15.59 -15.82 16.95
CA VAL A 191 14.63 -15.91 15.84
C VAL A 191 15.13 -15.03 14.70
N MET A 192 15.55 -15.75 13.66
CA MET A 192 16.25 -15.37 12.46
C MET A 192 15.48 -14.38 11.57
N TYR A 193 15.65 -13.07 11.80
CA TYR A 193 15.35 -12.01 10.81
C TYR A 193 16.60 -11.55 10.03
N ARG A 194 17.67 -12.32 10.14
CA ARG A 194 18.93 -12.11 9.44
C ARG A 194 18.79 -12.65 8.02
N ILE A 195 18.12 -11.89 7.14
CA ILE A 195 18.24 -11.80 5.67
C ILE A 195 16.96 -11.14 5.14
N VAL A 196 16.97 -9.81 4.96
CA VAL A 196 16.18 -9.18 3.87
C VAL A 196 17.07 -8.31 2.97
N PHE A 197 18.36 -8.07 3.30
CA PHE A 197 19.23 -7.26 2.43
C PHE A 197 20.69 -7.72 2.25
N ALA A 198 21.12 -8.84 2.84
CA ALA A 198 22.49 -9.33 2.64
C ALA A 198 22.49 -10.69 1.93
N LYS A 199 23.02 -10.71 0.70
CA LYS A 199 23.27 -11.85 -0.21
C LYS A 199 22.12 -12.28 -1.13
N MET A 200 21.82 -11.46 -2.13
CA MET A 200 21.43 -11.96 -3.47
C MET A 200 22.29 -11.28 -4.54
N PRO A 201 22.71 -11.99 -5.60
CA PRO A 201 23.54 -11.43 -6.66
C PRO A 201 22.82 -10.28 -7.39
N TRP A 202 23.56 -9.18 -7.50
CA TRP A 202 23.16 -7.77 -7.66
C TRP A 202 22.55 -7.35 -9.01
N LYS A 203 21.67 -8.13 -9.66
CA LYS A 203 21.17 -7.72 -11.00
C LYS A 203 19.69 -7.69 -11.32
N LYS A 204 18.72 -8.16 -10.50
CA LYS A 204 17.30 -8.20 -10.97
C LYS A 204 16.20 -8.14 -9.90
N ILE A 205 16.20 -7.19 -8.97
CA ILE A 205 15.02 -6.96 -8.11
C ILE A 205 14.83 -5.46 -7.93
N ALA A 206 13.73 -4.90 -8.45
CA ALA A 206 13.27 -3.56 -8.12
C ALA A 206 12.35 -3.64 -6.87
N LYS A 207 12.56 -2.76 -5.90
CA LYS A 207 11.62 -2.43 -4.82
C LYS A 207 10.97 -1.14 -5.28
N ILE A 208 9.76 -1.25 -5.81
CA ILE A 208 8.89 -0.11 -6.06
C ILE A 208 7.86 -0.10 -4.96
N LEU A 209 7.74 0.96 -4.17
CA LEU A 209 6.55 1.10 -3.33
C LEU A 209 5.41 1.58 -4.24
N ASP A 210 4.47 0.70 -4.59
CA ASP A 210 3.26 1.05 -5.34
C ASP A 210 2.20 1.46 -4.33
N VAL A 211 1.80 2.73 -4.39
CA VAL A 211 0.58 3.21 -3.73
C VAL A 211 -0.51 3.27 -4.78
N THR A 212 -1.34 2.23 -4.80
CA THR A 212 -2.49 2.13 -5.70
C THR A 212 -3.76 2.46 -4.92
N MET A 213 -4.54 3.43 -5.41
CA MET A 213 -5.75 3.87 -4.71
C MET A 213 -6.97 3.09 -5.23
N ILE A 214 -7.67 2.38 -4.33
CA ILE A 214 -8.87 1.59 -4.65
C ILE A 214 -10.08 2.24 -3.97
N LYS A 215 -11.20 2.31 -4.69
CA LYS A 215 -12.47 2.86 -4.21
C LYS A 215 -13.46 1.77 -3.82
#